data_AF-A0A8C3JLM0-F1
#
_entry.id   AF-A0A8C3JLM0-F1
#
_cell.length_a   1.000
_cell.length_b   1.000
_cell.length_c   1.000
_cell.angle_alpha   90.00
_cell.angle_beta   90.00
_cell.angle_gamma   90.00
#
_symmetry.space_group_name_H-M   'P 1'
#
loop_
_entity.id
_entity.type
_entity.pdbx_description
1 polymer ?
#
loop_
_entity_poly.entity_id
_entity_poly.type
_entity_poly.pdbx_seq_one_letter_code
_entity_poly.pdbx_strand_id
1 'polypeptide(L)'
;MGAGPPWGAGRRGHRAALPPAPPPAPGLALAPMHGAEEAVAAGGPRVSAASTQTDSMAGQMPRLSKVNLFTLFSLWMELFPSSEQHKKSQVKKSGLVVVKNMKIIGLHCSSTDLHAGQIALIKHGSRLKNCDLYFSRKPCSTCLKMIVNAGVNRISYWPADPEISLQNEASNPLTTDDAKLDAKAVERLKSNSRARVCVLLQPLVCYMVQFIEETSTKLDFIQKIAKSQPDSSTDFYTACRQERIKEYESLFLISNEEMHKQILMTMGLENLCENPYFSNLRQNMKDLVLVLATVAASVPDFGCFGFYNSESRRTNETDHQGLPQEVARHCMIQARLLAYRTGELLH
;
A
#
# COMPACT_ATOMS: atom_id res chain seq x y z
N MET A 1 -34.02 -20.59 -53.57
CA MET A 1 -32.82 -20.31 -54.38
C MET A 1 -32.18 -19.03 -53.84
N GLY A 2 -30.89 -18.96 -53.49
CA GLY A 2 -29.90 -20.04 -53.41
C GLY A 2 -28.54 -19.67 -54.02
N ALA A 3 -27.80 -18.74 -53.43
CA ALA A 3 -26.37 -18.52 -53.70
C ALA A 3 -25.70 -17.79 -52.53
N GLY A 4 -24.55 -18.30 -52.09
CA GLY A 4 -23.64 -17.62 -51.16
C GLY A 4 -22.19 -18.02 -51.50
N PRO A 5 -21.20 -17.13 -51.33
CA PRO A 5 -19.82 -17.43 -51.70
C PRO A 5 -19.07 -18.16 -50.56
N PRO A 6 -18.35 -19.27 -50.84
CA PRO A 6 -17.55 -19.97 -49.84
C PRO A 6 -16.13 -19.42 -49.75
N TRP A 7 -15.56 -19.37 -48.54
CA TRP A 7 -14.11 -19.21 -48.33
C TRP A 7 -13.55 -20.43 -47.59
N GLY A 8 -12.61 -21.12 -48.22
CA GLY A 8 -12.17 -22.46 -47.83
C GLY A 8 -11.06 -22.50 -46.78
N ALA A 9 -10.89 -23.68 -46.16
CA ALA A 9 -9.82 -23.93 -45.20
C ALA A 9 -8.44 -24.06 -45.90
N GLY A 10 -7.43 -23.39 -45.34
CA GLY A 10 -6.06 -23.37 -45.88
C GLY A 10 -4.99 -23.59 -44.81
N ARG A 11 -4.95 -24.77 -44.17
CA ARG A 11 -3.86 -25.10 -43.24
C ARG A 11 -2.54 -25.29 -44.01
N ARG A 12 -1.52 -24.51 -43.67
CA ARG A 12 -0.11 -24.87 -43.96
C ARG A 12 0.76 -24.41 -42.79
N GLY A 13 1.28 -25.38 -42.02
CA GLY A 13 2.00 -25.12 -40.78
C GLY A 13 3.50 -25.12 -40.97
N HIS A 14 4.18 -24.03 -40.64
CA HIS A 14 5.63 -24.01 -40.49
C HIS A 14 6.01 -24.42 -39.07
N ARG A 15 6.55 -25.64 -38.92
CA ARG A 15 7.28 -26.03 -37.71
C ARG A 15 8.66 -25.34 -37.75
N ALA A 16 8.88 -24.35 -36.91
CA ALA A 16 10.23 -23.93 -36.56
C ALA A 16 10.86 -25.02 -35.66
N ALA A 17 12.08 -25.43 -35.98
CA ALA A 17 12.83 -26.38 -35.15
C ALA A 17 13.49 -25.65 -33.97
N LEU A 18 13.43 -26.26 -32.78
CA LEU A 18 14.19 -25.82 -31.60
C LEU A 18 15.50 -26.61 -31.53
N PRO A 19 16.64 -25.99 -31.16
CA PRO A 19 17.88 -26.70 -30.90
C PRO A 19 17.78 -27.53 -29.60
N PRO A 20 18.57 -28.61 -29.47
CA PRO A 20 18.52 -29.50 -28.31
C PRO A 20 19.14 -28.87 -27.04
N ALA A 21 18.71 -29.36 -25.88
CA ALA A 21 19.25 -28.96 -24.57
C ALA A 21 20.54 -29.73 -24.22
N PRO A 22 21.47 -29.13 -23.44
CA PRO A 22 22.67 -29.81 -22.95
C PRO A 22 22.36 -30.84 -21.84
N PRO A 23 23.22 -31.86 -21.64
CA PRO A 23 23.01 -32.93 -20.66
C PRO A 23 23.27 -32.50 -19.20
N PRO A 24 22.72 -33.21 -18.20
CA PRO A 24 22.95 -32.94 -16.78
C PRO A 24 24.34 -33.38 -16.32
N ALA A 25 24.93 -32.63 -15.38
CA ALA A 25 26.14 -33.04 -14.66
C ALA A 25 25.80 -34.02 -13.51
N PRO A 26 26.69 -34.97 -13.16
CA PRO A 26 26.44 -35.97 -12.12
C PRO A 26 26.53 -35.39 -10.71
N GLY A 27 25.81 -36.00 -9.77
CA GLY A 27 25.83 -35.63 -8.36
C GLY A 27 27.01 -36.21 -7.57
N LEU A 28 27.23 -35.68 -6.37
CA LEU A 28 28.12 -36.23 -5.34
C LEU A 28 27.32 -36.54 -4.07
N ALA A 29 27.74 -37.57 -3.34
CA ALA A 29 26.95 -38.21 -2.31
C ALA A 29 27.14 -37.62 -0.89
N LEU A 30 26.18 -37.92 -0.03
CA LEU A 30 26.25 -37.78 1.43
C LEU A 30 26.96 -38.98 2.09
N ALA A 31 27.12 -38.90 3.41
CA ALA A 31 27.45 -39.97 4.38
C ALA A 31 28.92 -39.96 4.94
N PRO A 32 29.18 -40.45 6.19
CA PRO A 32 29.73 -39.56 7.24
C PRO A 32 30.76 -40.22 8.21
N MET A 33 30.96 -39.62 9.40
CA MET A 33 31.26 -40.23 10.73
C MET A 33 32.70 -40.34 11.33
N HIS A 34 32.75 -40.02 12.65
CA HIS A 34 33.52 -40.61 13.77
C HIS A 34 34.88 -40.04 14.25
N GLY A 35 35.16 -40.25 15.56
CA GLY A 35 36.22 -39.66 16.42
C GLY A 35 35.67 -38.55 17.35
N ALA A 36 35.64 -38.57 18.69
CA ALA A 36 36.38 -39.29 19.77
C ALA A 36 37.88 -38.86 19.89
N GLU A 37 38.48 -38.61 21.08
CA GLU A 37 38.03 -38.76 22.48
C GLU A 37 38.80 -37.84 23.48
N GLU A 38 38.51 -37.98 24.80
CA GLU A 38 39.02 -37.32 26.03
C GLU A 38 38.38 -35.96 26.47
N ALA A 39 38.14 -35.57 27.75
CA ALA A 39 38.48 -36.04 29.13
C ALA A 39 39.71 -35.34 29.82
N VAL A 40 39.80 -34.99 31.12
CA VAL A 40 38.85 -34.71 32.24
C VAL A 40 39.40 -33.55 33.13
N ALA A 41 38.54 -32.67 33.69
CA ALA A 41 38.85 -31.86 34.91
C ALA A 41 37.56 -31.37 35.62
N ALA A 42 37.59 -31.06 36.92
CA ALA A 42 36.40 -30.81 37.76
C ALA A 42 36.38 -29.42 38.46
N GLY A 43 35.19 -28.90 38.81
CA GLY A 43 35.11 -27.64 39.57
C GLY A 43 33.74 -26.98 39.84
N GLY A 44 32.85 -27.62 40.62
CA GLY A 44 31.80 -26.95 41.41
C GLY A 44 30.55 -26.38 40.70
N PRO A 45 29.34 -26.46 41.31
CA PRO A 45 28.11 -25.93 40.70
C PRO A 45 27.97 -24.42 40.91
N ARG A 46 28.15 -23.63 39.85
CA ARG A 46 27.84 -22.19 39.84
C ARG A 46 26.56 -21.95 39.04
N VAL A 47 25.54 -21.37 39.67
CA VAL A 47 24.25 -21.08 39.03
C VAL A 47 24.47 -20.06 37.92
N SER A 48 24.43 -20.52 36.66
CA SER A 48 24.48 -19.64 35.50
C SER A 48 23.12 -18.96 35.34
N ALA A 49 23.04 -17.67 35.67
CA ALA A 49 21.91 -16.85 35.28
C ALA A 49 21.77 -16.87 33.75
N ALA A 50 20.53 -16.86 33.25
CA ALA A 50 20.26 -16.85 31.81
C ALA A 50 20.67 -15.50 31.20
N SER A 51 21.93 -15.43 30.73
CA SER A 51 22.42 -14.28 29.97
C SER A 51 21.66 -14.19 28.65
N THR A 52 20.78 -13.20 28.56
CA THR A 52 20.03 -12.90 27.35
C THR A 52 21.00 -12.40 26.28
N GLN A 53 21.11 -13.09 25.15
CA GLN A 53 21.88 -12.57 24.00
C GLN A 53 21.13 -11.39 23.35
N THR A 54 21.27 -10.20 23.93
CA THR A 54 20.77 -8.94 23.38
C THR A 54 21.93 -8.09 22.83
N ASP A 55 22.79 -8.71 22.02
CA ASP A 55 23.99 -8.07 21.47
C ASP A 55 24.29 -8.53 20.03
N SER A 56 23.51 -8.02 19.06
CA SER A 56 23.75 -8.06 17.59
C SER A 56 22.66 -7.34 16.76
N MET A 57 22.11 -6.21 17.23
CA MET A 57 21.07 -5.45 16.50
C MET A 57 21.41 -3.97 16.24
N ALA A 58 22.55 -3.47 16.72
CA ALA A 58 23.03 -2.13 16.40
C ALA A 58 23.60 -2.09 14.98
N GLY A 59 22.85 -1.53 14.02
CA GLY A 59 23.41 -1.16 12.71
C GLY A 59 22.51 -1.23 11.47
N GLN A 60 21.33 -1.88 11.53
CA GLN A 60 20.42 -1.94 10.38
C GLN A 60 19.15 -1.10 10.61
N MET A 61 19.04 0.01 9.86
CA MET A 61 17.81 0.80 9.79
C MET A 61 16.67 -0.07 9.24
N PRO A 62 15.50 -0.15 9.91
CA PRO A 62 14.39 -0.95 9.41
C PRO A 62 13.86 -0.34 8.11
N ARG A 63 13.53 -1.21 7.14
CA ARG A 63 13.12 -0.81 5.78
C ARG A 63 11.71 -1.32 5.48
N LEU A 64 10.86 -0.45 4.95
CA LEU A 64 9.56 -0.83 4.40
C LEU A 64 9.73 -1.89 3.29
N SER A 65 8.79 -2.82 3.20
CA SER A 65 8.73 -3.70 2.02
C SER A 65 8.25 -2.90 0.80
N LYS A 66 8.57 -3.36 -0.43
CA LYS A 66 8.05 -2.71 -1.65
C LYS A 66 6.52 -2.75 -1.71
N VAL A 67 5.92 -3.87 -1.28
CA VAL A 67 4.46 -4.04 -1.20
C VAL A 67 3.85 -3.01 -0.26
N ASN A 68 4.37 -2.91 0.96
CA ASN A 68 3.84 -1.99 1.97
C ASN A 68 4.02 -0.53 1.54
N LEU A 69 5.15 -0.17 0.90
CA LEU A 69 5.35 1.14 0.30
C LEU A 69 4.28 1.46 -0.78
N PHE A 70 4.00 0.54 -1.69
CA PHE A 70 2.99 0.76 -2.74
C PHE A 70 1.57 0.87 -2.14
N THR A 71 1.26 0.11 -1.10
CA THR A 71 0.00 0.24 -0.35
C THR A 71 -0.09 1.60 0.36
N LEU A 72 0.95 2.02 1.11
CA LEU A 72 1.02 3.32 1.79
C LEU A 72 0.85 4.48 0.80
N PHE A 73 1.46 4.40 -0.38
CA PHE A 73 1.23 5.37 -1.46
C PHE A 73 -0.22 5.36 -1.94
N SER A 74 -0.87 4.20 -2.10
CA SER A 74 -2.28 4.17 -2.52
C SER A 74 -3.18 4.84 -1.48
N LEU A 75 -2.96 4.60 -0.18
CA LEU A 75 -3.68 5.26 0.91
C LEU A 75 -3.43 6.78 0.90
N TRP A 76 -2.18 7.22 0.72
CA TRP A 76 -1.86 8.65 0.61
C TRP A 76 -2.54 9.34 -0.59
N MET A 77 -2.66 8.63 -1.72
CA MET A 77 -3.38 9.10 -2.92
C MET A 77 -4.91 9.10 -2.76
N GLU A 78 -5.48 8.58 -1.67
CA GLU A 78 -6.91 8.78 -1.35
C GLU A 78 -7.16 10.12 -0.64
N LEU A 79 -6.20 10.53 0.20
CA LEU A 79 -6.26 11.76 1.00
C LEU A 79 -5.97 13.03 0.18
N PHE A 80 -5.24 12.90 -0.93
CA PHE A 80 -4.78 14.01 -1.75
C PHE A 80 -5.32 13.93 -3.20
N PRO A 81 -5.88 15.01 -3.78
CA PRO A 81 -5.99 16.37 -3.22
C PRO A 81 -7.13 16.53 -2.21
N SER A 82 -6.93 17.46 -1.27
CA SER A 82 -7.81 17.69 -0.12
C SER A 82 -9.10 18.43 -0.51
N SER A 83 -9.01 19.35 -1.47
CA SER A 83 -10.02 20.38 -1.85
C SER A 83 -11.44 19.91 -2.21
N GLU A 84 -11.71 18.60 -2.31
CA GLU A 84 -13.02 18.05 -2.70
C GLU A 84 -13.49 16.93 -1.76
N GLN A 85 -13.69 17.23 -0.48
CA GLN A 85 -14.27 16.28 0.50
C GLN A 85 -15.78 16.46 0.76
N HIS A 86 -16.41 17.53 0.26
CA HIS A 86 -17.74 17.96 0.74
C HIS A 86 -18.97 17.62 -0.13
N LYS A 87 -18.83 16.88 -1.23
CA LYS A 87 -20.00 16.33 -1.96
C LYS A 87 -20.37 14.97 -1.36
N LYS A 88 -21.64 14.79 -0.97
CA LYS A 88 -22.21 13.50 -0.49
C LYS A 88 -22.34 12.49 -1.64
N SER A 89 -21.21 12.01 -2.13
CA SER A 89 -21.11 10.93 -3.10
C SER A 89 -21.42 9.58 -2.45
N GLN A 90 -22.08 8.69 -3.19
CA GLN A 90 -22.22 7.26 -2.81
C GLN A 90 -20.90 6.48 -3.05
N VAL A 91 -19.99 7.05 -3.84
CA VAL A 91 -18.66 6.52 -4.15
C VAL A 91 -17.61 7.21 -3.28
N LYS A 92 -16.81 6.44 -2.55
CA LYS A 92 -15.67 6.93 -1.77
C LYS A 92 -14.48 7.25 -2.69
N LYS A 93 -13.64 8.21 -2.29
CA LYS A 93 -12.36 8.45 -2.96
C LYS A 93 -11.51 7.18 -2.95
N SER A 94 -10.66 7.03 -3.95
CA SER A 94 -9.72 5.91 -4.09
C SER A 94 -8.41 6.39 -4.68
N GLY A 95 -7.31 6.05 -4.04
CA GLY A 95 -5.94 6.27 -4.51
C GLY A 95 -5.36 5.02 -5.16
N LEU A 96 -4.47 5.20 -6.14
CA LEU A 96 -3.95 4.13 -7.00
C LEU A 96 -2.46 4.34 -7.34
N VAL A 97 -1.67 3.28 -7.15
CA VAL A 97 -0.30 3.16 -7.66
C VAL A 97 -0.27 2.21 -8.86
N VAL A 98 0.29 2.68 -9.97
CA VAL A 98 0.61 1.85 -11.15
C VAL A 98 2.08 1.45 -11.07
N VAL A 99 2.37 0.15 -10.97
CA VAL A 99 3.72 -0.41 -10.82
C VAL A 99 4.08 -1.27 -12.02
N LYS A 100 5.30 -1.15 -12.54
CA LYS A 100 5.86 -2.01 -13.58
C LYS A 100 7.30 -2.40 -13.24
N ASN A 101 7.62 -3.68 -13.33
CA ASN A 101 8.95 -4.22 -12.99
C ASN A 101 9.44 -3.76 -11.59
N MET A 102 8.54 -3.72 -10.60
CA MET A 102 8.81 -3.24 -9.23
C MET A 102 9.34 -1.79 -9.14
N LYS A 103 8.97 -0.93 -10.10
CA LYS A 103 9.10 0.54 -10.10
C LYS A 103 7.72 1.19 -10.27
N ILE A 104 7.47 2.31 -9.60
CA ILE A 104 6.24 3.10 -9.80
C ILE A 104 6.33 3.80 -11.16
N ILE A 105 5.25 3.75 -11.94
CA ILE A 105 5.13 4.45 -13.23
C ILE A 105 3.95 5.43 -13.27
N GLY A 106 3.15 5.50 -12.21
CA GLY A 106 2.08 6.48 -12.05
C GLY A 106 1.45 6.42 -10.66
N LEU A 107 1.01 7.57 -10.18
CA LEU A 107 0.21 7.76 -8.96
C LEU A 107 -1.05 8.53 -9.37
N HIS A 108 -2.23 8.06 -8.95
CA HIS A 108 -3.52 8.66 -9.30
C HIS A 108 -4.46 8.67 -8.09
N CYS A 109 -5.33 9.66 -8.04
CA CYS A 109 -6.52 9.73 -7.19
C CYS A 109 -7.77 9.68 -8.07
N SER A 110 -8.90 9.22 -7.54
CA SER A 110 -10.23 9.43 -8.13
C SER A 110 -10.61 10.92 -8.17
N SER A 111 -11.39 11.33 -9.16
CA SER A 111 -12.06 12.63 -9.20
C SER A 111 -13.57 12.49 -8.93
N THR A 112 -14.33 13.59 -9.04
CA THR A 112 -15.80 13.60 -9.01
C THR A 112 -16.45 12.69 -10.05
N ASP A 113 -15.86 12.60 -11.24
CA ASP A 113 -16.49 12.00 -12.42
C ASP A 113 -15.78 10.72 -12.91
N LEU A 114 -14.56 10.46 -12.43
CA LEU A 114 -13.76 9.31 -12.84
C LEU A 114 -13.13 8.60 -11.63
N HIS A 115 -13.44 7.31 -11.52
CA HIS A 115 -12.80 6.38 -10.60
C HIS A 115 -11.31 6.22 -10.93
N ALA A 116 -10.48 5.88 -9.94
CA ALA A 116 -9.03 5.74 -10.13
C ALA A 116 -8.67 4.71 -11.23
N GLY A 117 -9.48 3.65 -11.38
CA GLY A 117 -9.34 2.65 -12.44
C GLY A 117 -9.54 3.19 -13.86
N GLN A 118 -10.54 4.07 -14.07
CA GLN A 118 -10.75 4.77 -15.34
C GLN A 118 -9.59 5.70 -15.66
N ILE A 119 -9.15 6.49 -14.67
CA ILE A 119 -8.03 7.43 -14.80
C ILE A 119 -6.74 6.72 -15.21
N ALA A 120 -6.45 5.55 -14.65
CA ALA A 120 -5.31 4.74 -15.05
C ALA A 120 -5.43 4.22 -16.49
N LEU A 121 -6.60 3.74 -16.91
CA LEU A 121 -6.82 3.28 -18.29
C LEU A 121 -6.64 4.43 -19.29
N ILE A 122 -7.17 5.61 -19.01
CA ILE A 122 -7.04 6.80 -19.86
C ILE A 122 -5.57 7.27 -19.94
N LYS A 123 -4.88 7.40 -18.80
CA LYS A 123 -3.51 7.94 -18.75
C LYS A 123 -2.41 6.98 -19.21
N HIS A 124 -2.65 5.66 -19.17
CA HIS A 124 -1.63 4.65 -19.54
C HIS A 124 -2.01 3.78 -20.74
N GLY A 125 -3.30 3.57 -21.01
CA GLY A 125 -3.78 2.74 -22.11
C GLY A 125 -3.10 1.37 -22.14
N SER A 126 -2.56 1.01 -23.31
CA SER A 126 -1.82 -0.24 -23.53
C SER A 126 -0.59 -0.44 -22.62
N ARG A 127 -0.05 0.63 -22.00
CA ARG A 127 1.08 0.54 -21.07
C ARG A 127 0.73 -0.20 -19.78
N LEU A 128 -0.56 -0.28 -19.41
CA LEU A 128 -1.05 -1.09 -18.27
C LEU A 128 -0.80 -2.59 -18.43
N LYS A 129 -0.60 -3.07 -19.67
CA LYS A 129 -0.31 -4.48 -19.93
C LYS A 129 0.93 -4.95 -19.15
N ASN A 130 0.77 -6.02 -18.38
CA ASN A 130 1.74 -6.58 -17.45
C ASN A 130 2.18 -5.65 -16.29
N CYS A 131 1.38 -4.65 -15.90
CA CYS A 131 1.60 -3.88 -14.67
C CYS A 131 0.97 -4.57 -13.44
N ASP A 132 1.47 -4.27 -12.24
CA ASP A 132 0.79 -4.54 -10.98
C ASP A 132 0.11 -3.23 -10.52
N LEU A 133 -1.15 -3.28 -10.06
CA LEU A 133 -1.90 -2.14 -9.52
C LEU A 133 -2.13 -2.28 -8.02
N TYR A 134 -2.08 -1.17 -7.27
CA TYR A 134 -2.35 -1.11 -5.83
C TYR A 134 -3.36 0.00 -5.53
N PHE A 135 -4.55 -0.35 -5.03
CA PHE A 135 -5.64 0.57 -4.70
C PHE A 135 -5.85 0.72 -3.19
N SER A 136 -6.28 1.90 -2.74
CA SER A 136 -6.73 2.15 -1.34
C SER A 136 -8.14 1.64 -1.03
N ARG A 137 -8.89 1.23 -2.06
CA ARG A 137 -10.24 0.65 -1.98
C ARG A 137 -10.36 -0.49 -2.99
N LYS A 138 -11.23 -1.49 -2.75
CA LYS A 138 -11.59 -2.44 -3.82
C LYS A 138 -12.33 -1.65 -4.92
N PRO A 139 -11.84 -1.65 -6.18
CA PRO A 139 -12.45 -0.88 -7.26
C PRO A 139 -13.81 -1.46 -7.65
N CYS A 140 -14.70 -0.61 -8.19
CA CYS A 140 -16.01 -1.01 -8.68
C CYS A 140 -15.92 -2.07 -9.79
N SER A 141 -17.00 -2.84 -10.00
CA SER A 141 -17.01 -3.96 -10.95
C SER A 141 -16.66 -3.51 -12.37
N THR A 142 -17.14 -2.34 -12.81
CA THR A 142 -16.87 -1.74 -14.12
C THR A 142 -15.38 -1.40 -14.27
N CYS A 143 -14.77 -0.77 -13.27
CA CYS A 143 -13.32 -0.53 -13.25
C CYS A 143 -12.54 -1.85 -13.30
N LEU A 144 -12.93 -2.83 -12.49
CA LEU A 144 -12.27 -4.14 -12.45
C LEU A 144 -12.35 -4.87 -13.81
N LYS A 145 -13.52 -4.86 -14.46
CA LYS A 145 -13.72 -5.38 -15.84
C LYS A 145 -12.79 -4.68 -16.84
N MET A 146 -12.71 -3.35 -16.81
CA MET A 146 -11.83 -2.57 -17.70
C MET A 146 -10.34 -2.85 -17.47
N ILE A 147 -9.90 -2.88 -16.21
CA ILE A 147 -8.49 -3.09 -15.82
C ILE A 147 -8.01 -4.50 -16.21
N VAL A 148 -8.84 -5.51 -15.98
CA VAL A 148 -8.54 -6.90 -16.36
C VAL A 148 -8.41 -7.03 -17.88
N ASN A 149 -9.33 -6.42 -18.63
CA ASN A 149 -9.29 -6.40 -20.10
C ASN A 149 -8.07 -5.64 -20.67
N ALA A 150 -7.50 -4.68 -19.93
CA ALA A 150 -6.25 -4.01 -20.29
C ALA A 150 -4.99 -4.90 -20.13
N GLY A 151 -5.13 -6.14 -19.64
CA GLY A 151 -4.04 -7.10 -19.51
C GLY A 151 -3.09 -6.83 -18.35
N VAL A 152 -3.59 -6.25 -17.26
CA VAL A 152 -2.88 -6.05 -15.99
C VAL A 152 -2.47 -7.41 -15.39
N ASN A 153 -1.26 -7.50 -14.82
CA ASN A 153 -0.71 -8.72 -14.22
C ASN A 153 -1.33 -9.02 -12.85
N ARG A 154 -1.57 -7.97 -12.06
CA ARG A 154 -2.05 -8.09 -10.69
C ARG A 154 -2.85 -6.87 -10.25
N ILE A 155 -3.84 -7.09 -9.40
CA ILE A 155 -4.61 -6.04 -8.74
C ILE A 155 -4.57 -6.35 -7.24
N SER A 156 -3.94 -5.46 -6.48
CA SER A 156 -4.00 -5.43 -5.03
C SER A 156 -4.91 -4.29 -4.59
N TYR A 157 -5.69 -4.51 -3.54
CA TYR A 157 -6.47 -3.45 -2.90
C TYR A 157 -6.40 -3.55 -1.37
N TRP A 158 -6.58 -2.42 -0.70
CA TRP A 158 -6.73 -2.36 0.74
C TRP A 158 -8.00 -3.11 1.18
N PRO A 159 -7.93 -4.00 2.18
CA PRO A 159 -9.02 -4.89 2.55
C PRO A 159 -9.95 -4.26 3.59
N ALA A 160 -10.48 -3.07 3.29
CA ALA A 160 -11.52 -2.41 4.09
C ALA A 160 -12.75 -2.12 3.22
N ASP A 161 -13.60 -1.19 3.64
CA ASP A 161 -14.82 -0.82 2.91
C ASP A 161 -14.50 -0.36 1.46
N PRO A 162 -15.16 -0.94 0.43
CA PRO A 162 -14.89 -0.70 -0.99
C PRO A 162 -15.15 0.72 -1.52
N GLU A 163 -14.79 0.94 -2.80
CA GLU A 163 -14.95 2.22 -3.52
C GLU A 163 -16.43 2.63 -3.65
N ILE A 164 -17.33 1.67 -3.84
CA ILE A 164 -18.78 1.84 -3.63
C ILE A 164 -19.09 1.24 -2.26
N SER A 165 -19.48 2.08 -1.29
CA SER A 165 -19.56 1.68 0.13
C SER A 165 -20.69 0.68 0.40
N LEU A 166 -20.35 -0.49 0.94
CA LEU A 166 -21.33 -1.51 1.35
C LEU A 166 -22.12 -1.09 2.61
N GLN A 167 -21.68 -0.04 3.29
CA GLN A 167 -22.31 0.46 4.52
C GLN A 167 -23.60 1.25 4.22
N ASN A 168 -23.75 1.77 3.01
CA ASN A 168 -24.88 2.61 2.61
C ASN A 168 -26.06 1.79 2.03
N GLU A 169 -25.76 0.60 1.49
CA GLU A 169 -26.73 -0.36 0.91
C GLU A 169 -27.81 -0.79 1.93
N ALA A 170 -27.47 -0.82 3.22
CA ALA A 170 -28.38 -1.21 4.31
C ALA A 170 -29.64 -0.32 4.45
N SER A 171 -29.71 0.81 3.73
CA SER A 171 -30.84 1.74 3.72
C SER A 171 -31.81 1.57 2.53
N ASN A 172 -31.46 0.79 1.49
CA ASN A 172 -32.27 0.63 0.28
C ASN A 172 -32.26 -0.84 -0.20
N PRO A 173 -33.31 -1.64 0.07
CA PRO A 173 -33.29 -3.09 -0.17
C PRO A 173 -33.09 -3.54 -1.64
N LEU A 174 -33.34 -2.66 -2.61
CA LEU A 174 -33.52 -3.01 -4.03
C LEU A 174 -32.21 -3.41 -4.76
N THR A 175 -31.04 -3.01 -4.28
CA THR A 175 -29.73 -3.27 -4.91
C THR A 175 -29.05 -4.57 -4.46
N THR A 176 -29.59 -5.21 -3.42
CA THR A 176 -28.95 -6.33 -2.69
C THR A 176 -28.60 -7.53 -3.59
N ASP A 177 -29.39 -7.82 -4.62
CA ASP A 177 -29.14 -8.94 -5.53
C ASP A 177 -28.22 -8.58 -6.69
N ASP A 178 -28.28 -7.35 -7.21
CA ASP A 178 -27.30 -6.86 -8.20
C ASP A 178 -25.88 -6.88 -7.62
N ALA A 179 -25.70 -6.44 -6.37
CA ALA A 179 -24.41 -6.53 -5.68
C ALA A 179 -23.87 -7.97 -5.59
N LYS A 180 -24.74 -8.97 -5.33
CA LYS A 180 -24.37 -10.40 -5.31
C LYS A 180 -24.11 -10.97 -6.70
N LEU A 181 -24.87 -10.54 -7.72
CA LEU A 181 -24.67 -10.94 -9.11
C LEU A 181 -23.35 -10.40 -9.64
N ASP A 182 -23.03 -9.14 -9.35
CA ASP A 182 -21.80 -8.50 -9.78
C ASP A 182 -20.58 -9.03 -9.02
N ALA A 183 -20.73 -9.39 -7.73
CA ALA A 183 -19.71 -10.18 -7.00
C ALA A 183 -19.45 -11.53 -7.70
N LYS A 184 -20.50 -12.30 -8.03
CA LYS A 184 -20.38 -13.57 -8.77
C LYS A 184 -19.83 -13.40 -10.19
N ALA A 185 -20.06 -12.26 -10.84
CA ALA A 185 -19.47 -11.92 -12.13
C ALA A 185 -17.98 -11.55 -11.98
N VAL A 186 -17.61 -10.85 -10.92
CA VAL A 186 -16.22 -10.54 -10.55
C VAL A 186 -15.42 -11.80 -10.21
N GLU A 187 -15.97 -12.76 -9.46
CA GLU A 187 -15.29 -14.05 -9.20
C GLU A 187 -15.10 -14.89 -10.47
N ARG A 188 -16.08 -14.86 -11.39
CA ARG A 188 -15.92 -15.46 -12.74
C ARG A 188 -14.87 -14.73 -13.57
N LEU A 189 -14.75 -13.41 -13.46
CA LEU A 189 -13.71 -12.63 -14.13
C LEU A 189 -12.33 -12.95 -13.56
N LYS A 190 -12.17 -13.00 -12.22
CA LYS A 190 -10.93 -13.40 -11.53
C LYS A 190 -10.44 -14.76 -12.06
N SER A 191 -11.30 -15.78 -12.01
CA SER A 191 -10.93 -17.17 -12.32
C SER A 191 -10.63 -17.44 -13.81
N ASN A 192 -11.19 -16.67 -14.74
CA ASN A 192 -10.90 -16.79 -16.17
C ASN A 192 -9.79 -15.85 -16.68
N SER A 193 -9.37 -14.86 -15.87
CA SER A 193 -8.36 -13.88 -16.29
C SER A 193 -6.93 -14.31 -15.95
N ARG A 194 -5.96 -13.68 -16.62
CA ARG A 194 -4.54 -13.75 -16.22
C ARG A 194 -4.19 -12.79 -15.08
N ALA A 195 -5.11 -11.91 -14.67
CA ALA A 195 -4.87 -10.87 -13.68
C ALA A 195 -5.07 -11.43 -12.26
N ARG A 196 -4.00 -11.48 -11.47
CA ARG A 196 -4.08 -11.98 -10.08
C ARG A 196 -4.69 -10.90 -9.18
N VAL A 197 -5.95 -11.06 -8.79
CA VAL A 197 -6.61 -10.20 -7.79
C VAL A 197 -6.33 -10.78 -6.40
N CYS A 198 -5.78 -9.97 -5.49
CA CYS A 198 -5.34 -10.42 -4.16
C CYS A 198 -5.26 -9.27 -3.16
N VAL A 199 -5.05 -9.58 -1.88
CA VAL A 199 -4.63 -8.61 -0.86
C VAL A 199 -3.14 -8.80 -0.61
N LEU A 200 -2.32 -7.79 -0.92
CA LEU A 200 -0.89 -7.79 -0.60
C LEU A 200 -0.61 -6.83 0.57
N LEU A 201 -0.58 -7.40 1.78
CA LEU A 201 -0.07 -6.76 2.98
C LEU A 201 1.00 -7.68 3.59
N GLN A 202 2.08 -7.10 4.10
CA GLN A 202 3.14 -7.83 4.81
C GLN A 202 3.30 -7.24 6.21
N PRO A 203 3.69 -8.03 7.23
CA PRO A 203 4.08 -7.49 8.53
C PRO A 203 5.17 -6.41 8.41
N LEU A 204 5.14 -5.42 9.29
CA LEU A 204 6.27 -4.51 9.43
C LEU A 204 7.46 -5.22 10.10
N VAL A 205 8.65 -4.69 9.84
CA VAL A 205 9.85 -5.04 10.62
C VAL A 205 9.66 -4.55 12.05
N CYS A 206 10.16 -5.30 13.03
CA CYS A 206 10.10 -4.87 14.44
C CYS A 206 10.75 -3.48 14.61
N TYR A 207 10.21 -2.67 15.53
CA TYR A 207 10.60 -1.28 15.78
C TYR A 207 10.43 -0.29 14.61
N MET A 208 9.89 -0.68 13.45
CA MET A 208 9.69 0.24 12.30
C MET A 208 8.92 1.51 12.66
N VAL A 209 7.83 1.39 13.44
CA VAL A 209 7.02 2.54 13.88
C VAL A 209 7.82 3.47 14.79
N GLN A 210 8.48 2.94 15.82
CA GLN A 210 9.34 3.70 16.73
C GLN A 210 10.46 4.42 15.96
N PHE A 211 11.11 3.75 15.01
CA PHE A 211 12.14 4.35 14.17
C PHE A 211 11.61 5.53 13.32
N ILE A 212 10.42 5.40 12.73
CA ILE A 212 9.75 6.48 12.00
C ILE A 212 9.42 7.64 12.95
N GLU A 213 8.97 7.35 14.17
CA GLU A 213 8.62 8.35 15.17
C GLU A 213 9.83 9.14 15.68
N GLU A 214 10.91 8.45 16.04
CA GLU A 214 12.20 9.04 16.39
C GLU A 214 12.84 9.86 15.26
N THR A 215 12.59 9.50 13.99
CA THR A 215 13.08 10.24 12.82
C THR A 215 12.07 11.28 12.30
N SER A 216 10.97 11.48 13.02
CA SER A 216 9.94 12.49 12.76
C SER A 216 9.97 13.61 13.80
N THR A 217 10.19 13.30 15.07
CA THR A 217 10.45 14.30 16.13
C THR A 217 11.75 15.08 15.89
N LYS A 218 12.79 14.41 15.36
CA LYS A 218 14.10 15.01 15.06
C LYS A 218 14.07 16.00 13.88
N LEU A 219 12.95 16.19 13.18
CA LEU A 219 12.86 17.08 12.03
C LEU A 219 12.94 18.56 12.38
N ASP A 220 13.66 19.29 11.54
CA ASP A 220 13.80 20.73 11.57
C ASP A 220 12.44 21.48 11.61
N PHE A 221 11.45 21.00 10.85
CA PHE A 221 10.11 21.59 10.79
C PHE A 221 9.35 21.49 12.13
N ILE A 222 9.35 20.29 12.73
CA ILE A 222 8.74 20.04 14.05
C ILE A 222 9.47 20.84 15.14
N GLN A 223 10.81 20.82 15.14
CA GLN A 223 11.61 21.57 16.09
C GLN A 223 11.39 23.09 15.99
N LYS A 224 11.21 23.63 14.77
CA LYS A 224 10.94 25.05 14.55
C LYS A 224 9.56 25.46 15.07
N ILE A 225 8.53 24.63 14.89
CA ILE A 225 7.20 24.88 15.46
C ILE A 225 7.26 24.81 17.00
N ALA A 226 7.83 23.75 17.58
CA ALA A 226 7.93 23.60 19.04
C ALA A 226 8.69 24.77 19.71
N LYS A 227 9.77 25.27 19.10
CA LYS A 227 10.51 26.46 19.57
C LYS A 227 9.70 27.76 19.50
N SER A 228 8.59 27.80 18.76
CA SER A 228 7.69 28.97 18.65
C SER A 228 6.47 28.92 19.57
N GLN A 229 6.24 27.79 20.26
CA GLN A 229 5.07 27.54 21.12
C GLN A 229 5.54 26.87 22.44
N PRO A 230 6.25 27.61 23.32
CA PRO A 230 6.83 27.03 24.54
C PRO A 230 5.79 26.64 25.61
N ASP A 231 4.56 27.15 25.51
CA ASP A 231 3.57 27.06 26.59
C ASP A 231 2.70 25.77 26.57
N SER A 232 2.86 24.89 25.56
CA SER A 232 2.10 23.65 25.48
C SER A 232 2.69 22.53 26.35
N SER A 233 2.00 22.13 27.42
CA SER A 233 2.42 21.06 28.35
C SER A 233 2.45 19.63 27.75
N THR A 234 2.16 19.50 26.46
CA THR A 234 2.22 18.27 25.67
C THR A 234 3.02 18.58 24.41
N ASP A 235 3.94 17.71 24.04
CA ASP A 235 4.69 17.85 22.78
C ASP A 235 3.72 18.01 21.58
N PHE A 236 3.90 19.11 20.84
CA PHE A 236 3.12 19.47 19.67
C PHE A 236 3.06 18.34 18.63
N TYR A 237 4.17 17.63 18.41
CA TYR A 237 4.21 16.51 17.48
C TYR A 237 3.34 15.33 17.97
N THR A 238 3.44 14.97 19.25
CA THR A 238 2.61 13.94 19.88
C THR A 238 1.12 14.27 19.78
N ALA A 239 0.73 15.54 19.96
CA ALA A 239 -0.64 15.99 19.78
C ALA A 239 -1.12 15.85 18.32
N CYS A 240 -0.34 16.33 17.35
CA CYS A 240 -0.67 16.20 15.93
C CYS A 240 -0.72 14.73 15.48
N ARG A 241 0.22 13.89 15.92
CA ARG A 241 0.24 12.45 15.66
C ARG A 241 -1.04 11.78 16.18
N GLN A 242 -1.49 12.12 17.39
CA GLN A 242 -2.70 11.53 17.95
C GLN A 242 -4.00 11.99 17.26
N GLU A 243 -4.02 13.18 16.66
CA GLU A 243 -5.09 13.61 15.75
C GLU A 243 -5.07 12.79 14.45
N ARG A 244 -3.92 12.72 13.76
CA ARG A 244 -3.78 12.04 12.46
C ARG A 244 -4.00 10.53 12.55
N ILE A 245 -3.67 9.90 13.68
CA ILE A 245 -4.03 8.50 13.95
C ILE A 245 -5.55 8.34 13.96
N LYS A 246 -6.28 9.12 14.78
CA LYS A 246 -7.76 9.02 14.85
C LYS A 246 -8.42 9.27 13.50
N GLU A 247 -7.93 10.27 12.75
CA GLU A 247 -8.39 10.57 11.40
C GLU A 247 -8.23 9.35 10.49
N TYR A 248 -7.01 8.80 10.37
CA TYR A 248 -6.71 7.74 9.41
C TYR A 248 -7.25 6.37 9.84
N GLU A 249 -7.37 6.09 11.13
CA GLU A 249 -8.12 4.92 11.63
C GLU A 249 -9.59 5.01 11.23
N SER A 250 -10.24 6.18 11.36
CA SER A 250 -11.65 6.37 11.00
C SER A 250 -11.92 6.25 9.49
N LEU A 251 -10.93 6.56 8.65
CA LEU A 251 -11.02 6.48 7.19
C LEU A 251 -10.71 5.07 6.66
N PHE A 252 -9.64 4.44 7.15
CA PHE A 252 -9.08 3.22 6.54
C PHE A 252 -9.36 1.92 7.30
N LEU A 253 -9.77 1.96 8.57
CA LEU A 253 -10.06 0.77 9.36
C LEU A 253 -11.57 0.58 9.55
N ILE A 254 -11.96 -0.65 9.87
CA ILE A 254 -13.33 -0.99 10.29
C ILE A 254 -13.24 -1.43 11.75
N SER A 255 -13.83 -0.67 12.68
CA SER A 255 -13.67 -0.87 14.12
C SER A 255 -14.28 -2.19 14.61
N ASN A 256 -15.47 -2.53 14.13
CA ASN A 256 -16.19 -3.76 14.48
C ASN A 256 -15.62 -4.97 13.71
N GLU A 257 -15.23 -6.03 14.44
CA GLU A 257 -14.64 -7.23 13.84
C GLU A 257 -15.58 -7.97 12.89
N GLU A 258 -16.84 -8.11 13.27
CA GLU A 258 -17.81 -8.91 12.54
C GLU A 258 -18.27 -8.20 11.27
N MET A 259 -18.45 -6.88 11.34
CA MET A 259 -18.65 -6.03 10.17
C MET A 259 -17.47 -6.13 9.19
N HIS A 260 -16.24 -6.21 9.70
CA HIS A 260 -15.05 -6.39 8.86
C HIS A 260 -15.05 -7.75 8.16
N LYS A 261 -15.37 -8.85 8.86
CA LYS A 261 -15.55 -10.18 8.24
C LYS A 261 -16.66 -10.17 7.19
N GLN A 262 -17.81 -9.57 7.47
CA GLN A 262 -18.93 -9.47 6.51
C GLN A 262 -18.52 -8.74 5.22
N ILE A 263 -17.74 -7.66 5.34
CA ILE A 263 -17.16 -6.95 4.19
C ILE A 263 -16.17 -7.84 3.42
N LEU A 264 -15.26 -8.56 4.10
CA LEU A 264 -14.33 -9.50 3.47
C LEU A 264 -15.05 -10.66 2.74
N MET A 265 -16.08 -11.25 3.36
CA MET A 265 -16.93 -12.28 2.74
C MET A 265 -17.60 -11.74 1.48
N THR A 266 -18.24 -10.57 1.56
CA THR A 266 -18.88 -9.90 0.41
C THR A 266 -17.87 -9.53 -0.69
N MET A 267 -16.59 -9.39 -0.33
CA MET A 267 -15.52 -9.05 -1.26
C MET A 267 -14.87 -10.25 -1.96
N GLY A 268 -15.22 -11.50 -1.61
CA GLY A 268 -14.57 -12.72 -2.10
C GLY A 268 -13.16 -12.86 -1.52
N LEU A 269 -13.07 -12.75 -0.18
CA LEU A 269 -11.87 -12.87 0.65
C LEU A 269 -12.16 -13.68 1.93
N GLU A 270 -13.03 -14.69 1.82
CA GLU A 270 -13.47 -15.57 2.90
C GLU A 270 -12.28 -16.22 3.63
N ASN A 271 -11.23 -16.55 2.88
CA ASN A 271 -9.98 -17.13 3.36
C ASN A 271 -9.15 -16.21 4.28
N LEU A 272 -9.54 -14.94 4.45
CA LEU A 272 -8.92 -13.99 5.38
C LEU A 272 -9.73 -13.78 6.66
N CYS A 273 -10.92 -14.39 6.77
CA CYS A 273 -11.78 -14.31 7.95
C CYS A 273 -11.43 -15.35 9.03
N GLU A 274 -10.63 -16.37 8.70
CA GLU A 274 -10.16 -17.40 9.63
C GLU A 274 -8.99 -16.90 10.49
N ASN A 275 -8.93 -17.36 11.74
CA ASN A 275 -7.77 -17.10 12.61
C ASN A 275 -6.65 -18.12 12.33
N PRO A 276 -5.36 -17.72 12.35
CA PRO A 276 -4.83 -16.42 12.77
C PRO A 276 -4.79 -15.35 11.66
N TYR A 277 -5.19 -15.67 10.43
CA TYR A 277 -5.08 -14.75 9.28
C TYR A 277 -5.84 -13.44 9.50
N PHE A 278 -7.04 -13.47 10.07
CA PHE A 278 -7.85 -12.29 10.35
C PHE A 278 -7.20 -11.35 11.37
N SER A 279 -6.68 -11.88 12.48
CA SER A 279 -5.96 -11.09 13.49
C SER A 279 -4.69 -10.46 12.92
N ASN A 280 -3.90 -11.26 12.18
CA ASN A 280 -2.68 -10.78 11.51
C ASN A 280 -3.01 -9.72 10.44
N LEU A 281 -4.12 -9.87 9.72
CA LEU A 281 -4.60 -8.90 8.75
C LEU A 281 -4.91 -7.55 9.41
N ARG A 282 -5.74 -7.55 10.47
CA ARG A 282 -6.10 -6.31 11.18
C ARG A 282 -4.89 -5.64 11.81
N GLN A 283 -3.91 -6.41 12.32
CA GLN A 283 -2.69 -5.82 12.85
C GLN A 283 -1.82 -5.19 11.75
N ASN A 284 -1.56 -5.91 10.65
CA ASN A 284 -0.84 -5.35 9.49
C ASN A 284 -1.51 -4.08 8.93
N MET A 285 -2.84 -3.99 8.98
CA MET A 285 -3.57 -2.78 8.60
C MET A 285 -3.35 -1.63 9.57
N LYS A 286 -3.49 -1.87 10.89
CA LYS A 286 -3.22 -0.87 11.94
C LYS A 286 -1.79 -0.34 11.85
N ASP A 287 -0.82 -1.23 11.72
CA ASP A 287 0.60 -0.91 11.63
C ASP A 287 0.90 0.04 10.46
N LEU A 288 0.28 -0.20 9.29
CA LEU A 288 0.46 0.66 8.11
C LEU A 288 -0.29 2.00 8.22
N VAL A 289 -1.49 2.01 8.83
CA VAL A 289 -2.20 3.27 9.13
C VAL A 289 -1.41 4.12 10.13
N LEU A 290 -0.82 3.50 11.15
CA LEU A 290 0.03 4.15 12.13
C LEU A 290 1.32 4.69 11.51
N VAL A 291 1.96 3.96 10.59
CA VAL A 291 3.07 4.48 9.78
C VAL A 291 2.65 5.71 8.98
N LEU A 292 1.52 5.66 8.26
CA LEU A 292 1.07 6.77 7.44
C LEU A 292 0.74 8.01 8.27
N ALA A 293 0.05 7.84 9.41
CA ALA A 293 -0.28 8.92 10.34
C ALA A 293 0.97 9.56 10.97
N THR A 294 1.94 8.74 11.39
CA THR A 294 3.20 9.20 11.99
C THR A 294 4.03 10.02 10.98
N VAL A 295 4.08 9.59 9.71
CA VAL A 295 4.73 10.37 8.65
C VAL A 295 3.95 11.64 8.30
N ALA A 296 2.61 11.58 8.22
CA ALA A 296 1.79 12.75 7.88
C ALA A 296 1.78 13.83 8.99
N ALA A 297 1.91 13.43 10.25
CA ALA A 297 2.08 14.33 11.40
C ALA A 297 3.49 14.93 11.51
N SER A 298 4.48 14.36 10.84
CA SER A 298 5.84 14.93 10.75
C SER A 298 5.94 16.14 9.81
N VAL A 299 4.91 16.36 8.98
CA VAL A 299 4.73 17.53 8.12
C VAL A 299 3.31 18.08 8.34
N PRO A 300 3.03 18.72 9.48
CA PRO A 300 1.72 19.30 9.78
C PRO A 300 1.46 20.56 8.93
N ASP A 301 0.18 20.86 8.74
CA ASP A 301 -0.29 22.15 8.24
C ASP A 301 -0.57 23.05 9.47
N PHE A 302 0.20 24.12 9.67
CA PHE A 302 0.19 24.85 10.94
C PHE A 302 0.48 26.35 10.77
N GLY A 303 -0.59 27.16 10.68
CA GLY A 303 -0.53 28.61 10.75
C GLY A 303 0.32 29.22 9.63
N CYS A 304 1.45 29.83 10.00
CA CYS A 304 2.41 30.43 9.06
C CYS A 304 3.61 29.54 8.73
N PHE A 305 3.66 28.29 9.21
CA PHE A 305 4.74 27.35 8.90
C PHE A 305 4.46 26.60 7.61
N GLY A 306 5.44 26.60 6.70
CA GLY A 306 5.29 26.02 5.36
C GLY A 306 6.56 26.11 4.54
N PHE A 307 6.43 25.79 3.26
CA PHE A 307 7.50 25.74 2.27
C PHE A 307 7.53 27.05 1.48
N TYR A 308 8.47 27.94 1.82
CA TYR A 308 8.61 29.27 1.20
C TYR A 308 9.98 29.41 0.53
N ASN A 309 10.06 30.15 -0.58
CA ASN A 309 11.35 30.50 -1.17
C ASN A 309 12.10 31.49 -0.25
N SER A 310 13.41 31.31 -0.08
CA SER A 310 14.23 32.12 0.82
C SER A 310 14.37 33.59 0.36
N GLU A 311 14.20 33.83 -0.94
CA GLU A 311 14.45 35.12 -1.58
C GLU A 311 13.29 36.13 -1.47
N SER A 312 12.05 35.70 -1.17
CA SER A 312 10.85 36.58 -1.15
C SER A 312 10.79 37.57 0.02
N ARG A 313 11.91 37.80 0.72
CA ARG A 313 12.01 38.70 1.87
C ARG A 313 12.44 40.13 1.50
N ARG A 314 12.45 40.47 0.20
CA ARG A 314 12.65 41.82 -0.34
C ARG A 314 11.71 42.06 -1.53
N THR A 315 11.38 43.33 -1.75
CA THR A 315 10.55 43.90 -2.85
C THR A 315 9.11 43.38 -2.99
N ASN A 316 8.20 44.22 -2.53
CA ASN A 316 6.82 44.52 -2.95
C ASN A 316 6.16 43.67 -4.06
N GLU A 317 4.93 43.24 -3.78
CA GLU A 317 3.80 43.00 -4.70
C GLU A 317 4.08 42.82 -6.21
N THR A 318 4.26 41.57 -6.66
CA THR A 318 3.40 40.91 -7.68
C THR A 318 3.77 39.43 -7.82
N ASP A 319 2.89 38.63 -8.45
CA ASP A 319 2.94 37.17 -8.49
C ASP A 319 4.33 36.54 -8.74
N HIS A 320 4.89 35.94 -7.69
CA HIS A 320 5.83 34.83 -7.79
C HIS A 320 5.16 33.60 -7.19
N GLN A 321 4.35 32.93 -8.02
CA GLN A 321 3.45 31.84 -7.65
C GLN A 321 4.22 30.56 -7.28
N GLY A 322 4.70 30.51 -6.04
CA GLY A 322 5.36 29.35 -5.46
C GLY A 322 4.46 28.11 -5.43
N LEU A 323 5.08 26.93 -5.31
CA LEU A 323 4.37 25.66 -5.24
C LEU A 323 3.33 25.68 -4.10
N PRO A 324 2.04 25.35 -4.34
CA PRO A 324 1.04 25.37 -3.30
C PRO A 324 1.40 24.47 -2.12
N GLN A 325 1.11 24.93 -0.89
CA GLN A 325 1.54 24.24 0.34
C GLN A 325 1.06 22.78 0.41
N GLU A 326 -0.17 22.50 -0.04
CA GLU A 326 -0.68 21.13 -0.17
C GLU A 326 0.20 20.24 -1.05
N VAL A 327 0.70 20.76 -2.18
CA VAL A 327 1.54 20.02 -3.14
C VAL A 327 2.95 19.84 -2.60
N ALA A 328 3.51 20.86 -1.93
CA ALA A 328 4.80 20.74 -1.24
C ALA A 328 4.74 19.70 -0.11
N ARG A 329 3.71 19.74 0.73
CA ARG A 329 3.41 18.74 1.77
C ARG A 329 3.25 17.33 1.19
N HIS A 330 2.54 17.21 0.06
CA HIS A 330 2.38 15.95 -0.66
C HIS A 330 3.72 15.37 -1.12
N CYS A 331 4.57 16.17 -1.77
CA CYS A 331 5.90 15.74 -2.18
C CYS A 331 6.78 15.34 -0.99
N MET A 332 6.73 16.06 0.13
CA MET A 332 7.51 15.73 1.33
C MET A 332 7.06 14.41 1.99
N ILE A 333 5.75 14.17 2.12
CA ILE A 333 5.24 12.91 2.67
C ILE A 333 5.59 11.72 1.75
N GLN A 334 5.50 11.90 0.43
CA GLN A 334 5.98 10.90 -0.54
C GLN A 334 7.49 10.63 -0.42
N ALA A 335 8.31 11.68 -0.28
CA ALA A 335 9.76 11.57 -0.14
C ALA A 335 10.14 10.85 1.17
N ARG A 336 9.45 11.11 2.28
CA ARG A 336 9.66 10.39 3.55
C ARG A 336 9.30 8.91 3.43
N LEU A 337 8.19 8.56 2.78
CA LEU A 337 7.85 7.16 2.52
C LEU A 337 8.92 6.44 1.66
N LEU A 338 9.56 7.14 0.72
CA LEU A 338 10.70 6.61 -0.05
C LEU A 338 11.97 6.46 0.79
N ALA A 339 12.29 7.44 1.64
CA ALA A 339 13.42 7.39 2.57
C ALA A 339 13.38 6.13 3.46
N TYR A 340 12.20 5.80 4.00
CA TYR A 340 11.96 4.57 4.77
C TYR A 340 12.03 3.28 3.93
N ARG A 341 12.20 3.36 2.61
CA ARG A 341 12.53 2.22 1.74
C ARG A 341 13.99 2.17 1.34
N THR A 342 14.64 3.28 1.03
CA THR A 342 16.05 3.29 0.61
C THR A 342 17.00 3.22 1.80
N GLY A 343 16.63 3.81 2.94
CA GLY A 343 17.51 4.07 4.08
C GLY A 343 18.16 5.46 4.03
N GLU A 344 17.81 6.30 3.04
CA GLU A 344 18.32 7.65 2.89
C GLU A 344 17.39 8.62 3.64
N LEU A 345 17.64 8.84 4.94
CA LEU A 345 16.92 9.86 5.68
C LEU A 345 17.27 11.25 5.12
N LEU A 346 16.26 11.94 4.61
CA LEU A 346 16.34 13.38 4.33
C LEU A 346 16.44 14.12 5.67
N HIS A 347 17.59 14.76 5.88
CA HIS A 347 17.89 15.65 7.01
C HIS A 347 17.53 17.10 6.64
#